data_AF-A0A955MAE4-F1
#
_entry.id   AF-A0A955MAE4-F1
#
_cell.length_a   1.000
_cell.length_b   1.000
_cell.length_c   1.000
_cell.angle_alpha   90.00
_cell.angle_beta   90.00
_cell.angle_gamma   90.00
#
_symmetry.space_group_name_H-M   'P 1'
#
loop_
_entity.id
_entity.type
_entity.pdbx_description
1 polymer ?
#
loop_
_entity_poly.entity_id
_entity_poly.type
_entity_poly.pdbx_seq_one_letter_code
_entity_poly.pdbx_strand_id
1 'polypeptide(L)'
;MDHPAKKNSQGFTIIELLVVVTLIGLIAAFTIPDYSKAVDKSHERDLILQTTTLHGANLIYQAQNGSYWVAANETDLAVINSNLNISLLAQDGSTFNYNSDGSTY
;
A
#
# COMPACT_ATOMS: atom_id res chain seq x y z
N MET A 1 50.23 -42.57 -26.70
CA MET A 1 50.29 -41.28 -27.42
C MET A 1 49.04 -40.53 -27.02
N ASP A 2 49.17 -39.57 -26.11
CA ASP A 2 48.03 -38.78 -25.64
C ASP A 2 48.35 -37.30 -25.88
N HIS A 3 47.47 -36.62 -26.60
CA HIS A 3 47.64 -35.21 -26.96
C HIS A 3 46.71 -34.40 -26.06
N PRO A 4 47.23 -33.51 -25.20
CA PRO A 4 46.40 -32.68 -24.36
C PRO A 4 45.59 -31.71 -25.22
N ALA A 5 44.26 -31.85 -25.18
CA ALA A 5 43.34 -30.95 -25.86
C ALA A 5 43.50 -29.52 -25.31
N LYS A 6 43.84 -28.58 -26.19
CA LYS A 6 44.05 -27.18 -25.86
C LYS A 6 42.73 -26.55 -25.38
N LYS A 7 42.66 -26.20 -24.09
CA LYS A 7 41.52 -25.48 -23.52
C LYS A 7 41.48 -24.04 -24.05
N ASN A 8 40.55 -23.75 -24.94
CA ASN A 8 40.30 -22.38 -25.43
C ASN A 8 39.80 -21.52 -24.27
N SER A 9 40.67 -20.66 -23.74
CA SER A 9 40.27 -19.58 -22.85
C SER A 9 39.81 -18.42 -23.72
N GLN A 10 38.51 -18.31 -23.95
CA GLN A 10 37.90 -17.18 -24.63
C GLN A 10 37.89 -16.00 -23.65
N GLY A 11 38.62 -14.94 -23.98
CA GLY A 11 38.59 -13.68 -23.24
C GLY A 11 37.36 -12.86 -23.62
N PHE A 12 36.73 -12.24 -22.62
CA PHE A 12 35.60 -11.33 -22.81
C PHE A 12 36.07 -10.08 -23.56
N THR A 13 35.28 -9.61 -24.53
CA THR A 13 35.65 -8.40 -25.27
C THR A 13 35.25 -7.14 -24.49
N ILE A 14 36.09 -6.09 -24.52
CA ILE A 14 35.76 -4.81 -23.87
C ILE A 14 34.49 -4.19 -24.51
N ILE A 15 34.28 -4.44 -25.81
CA ILE A 15 33.08 -3.98 -26.52
C ILE A 15 31.80 -4.66 -26.02
N GLU A 16 31.85 -5.95 -25.66
CA GLU A 16 30.72 -6.64 -25.00
C GLU A 16 30.35 -5.93 -23.71
N LEU A 17 31.33 -5.61 -22.87
CA LEU A 17 31.06 -4.92 -21.62
C LEU A 17 30.51 -3.50 -21.88
N LEU A 18 31.07 -2.79 -22.86
CA LEU A 18 30.70 -1.41 -23.21
C LEU A 18 29.23 -1.30 -23.63
N VAL A 19 28.76 -2.21 -24.48
CA VAL A 19 27.36 -2.24 -24.94
C VAL A 19 26.42 -2.60 -23.80
N VAL A 20 26.80 -3.53 -22.92
CA VAL A 20 25.97 -3.95 -21.78
C VAL A 20 25.76 -2.78 -20.80
N VAL A 21 26.83 -2.09 -20.41
CA VAL A 21 26.71 -0.96 -19.45
C VAL A 21 25.97 0.23 -20.05
N THR A 22 26.10 0.47 -21.36
CA THR A 22 25.34 1.53 -22.04
C THR A 22 23.86 1.20 -22.16
N LEU A 23 23.49 -0.06 -22.44
CA LEU A 23 22.08 -0.48 -22.47
C LEU A 23 21.43 -0.46 -21.09
N ILE A 24 22.12 -0.93 -20.05
CA ILE A 24 21.63 -0.85 -18.66
C ILE A 24 21.50 0.62 -18.23
N GLY A 25 22.47 1.47 -18.57
CA GLY A 25 22.42 2.91 -18.31
C GLY A 25 21.25 3.62 -19.02
N LEU A 26 20.95 3.22 -20.26
CA LEU A 26 19.80 3.74 -21.02
C LEU A 26 18.47 3.35 -20.36
N ILE A 27 18.31 2.09 -19.97
CA ILE A 27 17.06 1.58 -19.35
C ILE A 27 16.89 2.18 -17.95
N ALA A 28 17.96 2.29 -17.17
CA ALA A 28 17.92 2.85 -15.82
C ALA A 28 17.46 4.32 -15.81
N ALA A 29 17.81 5.11 -16.83
CA ALA A 29 17.42 6.52 -16.94
C ALA A 29 15.91 6.73 -17.12
N PHE A 30 15.21 5.80 -17.79
CA PHE A 30 13.75 5.87 -17.98
C PHE A 30 12.96 5.15 -16.88
N THR A 31 13.65 4.44 -15.99
CA THR A 31 13.00 3.71 -14.92
C THR A 31 12.79 4.64 -13.72
N ILE A 32 11.71 5.42 -13.76
CA ILE A 32 11.21 6.16 -12.60
C ILE A 32 10.03 5.35 -12.03
N PRO A 33 10.24 4.54 -10.97
CA PRO A 33 9.14 3.85 -10.33
C PRO A 33 8.27 4.87 -9.60
N ASP A 34 7.00 4.97 -10.01
CA ASP A 34 5.98 5.83 -9.39
C ASP A 34 5.47 5.22 -8.07
N TYR A 35 6.37 4.59 -7.31
CA TYR A 35 6.09 3.82 -6.11
C TYR A 35 5.39 4.69 -5.06
N SER A 36 5.83 5.95 -4.90
CA SER A 36 5.20 6.89 -3.99
C SER A 36 3.73 7.13 -4.37
N LYS A 37 3.42 7.45 -5.63
CA LYS A 37 2.03 7.68 -6.05
C LYS A 37 1.17 6.43 -5.96
N ALA A 38 1.74 5.25 -6.18
CA ALA A 38 1.04 3.99 -6.01
C ALA A 38 0.68 3.73 -4.53
N VAL A 39 1.59 4.05 -3.61
CA VAL A 39 1.39 3.97 -2.16
C VAL A 39 0.37 5.01 -1.70
N ASP A 40 0.51 6.27 -2.13
CA ASP A 40 -0.43 7.36 -1.80
C ASP A 40 -1.85 7.01 -2.25
N LYS A 41 -2.00 6.50 -3.48
CA LYS A 41 -3.29 6.05 -4.00
C LYS A 41 -3.81 4.81 -3.26
N SER A 42 -2.93 3.98 -2.69
CA SER A 42 -3.36 2.88 -1.83
C SER A 42 -3.94 3.42 -0.54
N HIS A 43 -3.24 4.36 0.11
CA HIS A 43 -3.72 4.99 1.33
C HIS A 43 -5.07 5.68 1.13
N GLU A 44 -5.24 6.43 0.03
CA GLU A 44 -6.53 7.05 -0.31
C GLU A 44 -7.65 6.01 -0.45
N ARG A 45 -7.40 4.89 -1.16
CA ARG A 45 -8.39 3.82 -1.30
C ARG A 45 -8.71 3.18 0.06
N ASP A 46 -7.72 2.97 0.91
CA ASP A 46 -7.91 2.38 2.23
C ASP A 46 -8.78 3.28 3.13
N LEU A 47 -8.59 4.59 3.08
CA LEU A 47 -9.44 5.55 3.80
C LEU A 47 -10.90 5.52 3.32
N ILE A 48 -11.10 5.44 1.99
CA ILE A 48 -12.44 5.35 1.38
C ILE A 48 -13.14 4.05 1.82
N LEU A 49 -12.43 2.92 1.76
CA LEU A 49 -12.96 1.62 2.17
C LEU A 49 -13.35 1.63 3.66
N GLN A 50 -12.46 2.11 4.53
CA GLN A 50 -12.70 2.16 5.98
C GLN A 50 -13.86 3.08 6.34
N THR A 51 -13.97 4.24 5.69
CA THR A 51 -15.10 5.17 5.89
C THR A 51 -16.42 4.53 5.45
N THR A 52 -16.42 3.83 4.33
CA THR A 52 -17.62 3.13 3.82
C THR A 52 -18.03 2.00 4.77
N THR A 53 -17.07 1.23 5.30
CA THR A 53 -17.32 0.20 6.31
C THR A 53 -17.88 0.80 7.60
N LEU A 54 -17.31 1.89 8.09
CA LEU A 54 -17.80 2.62 9.26
C LEU A 54 -19.23 3.13 9.09
N HIS A 55 -19.53 3.71 7.92
CA HIS A 55 -20.86 4.20 7.61
C HIS A 55 -21.89 3.05 7.57
N GLY A 56 -21.56 1.96 6.86
CA GLY A 56 -22.43 0.78 6.80
C GLY A 56 -22.68 0.16 8.17
N ALA A 57 -21.63 0.07 9.00
CA ALA A 57 -21.75 -0.45 10.36
C ALA A 57 -22.62 0.44 11.25
N ASN A 58 -22.53 1.75 11.11
CA ASN A 58 -23.39 2.69 11.81
C ASN A 58 -24.87 2.58 11.39
N LEU A 59 -25.14 2.35 10.10
CA LEU A 59 -26.51 2.09 9.63
C LEU A 59 -27.07 0.79 10.22
N ILE A 60 -26.26 -0.27 10.29
CA ILE A 60 -26.64 -1.53 10.94
C ILE A 60 -26.89 -1.30 12.44
N TYR A 61 -26.00 -0.57 13.12
CA TYR A 61 -26.16 -0.24 14.53
C TYR A 61 -27.43 0.57 14.79
N GLN A 62 -27.74 1.56 13.95
CA GLN A 62 -28.99 2.33 14.02
C GLN A 62 -30.21 1.44 13.84
N ALA A 63 -30.19 0.52 12.87
CA ALA A 63 -31.29 -0.40 12.65
C ALA A 63 -31.54 -1.33 13.85
N GLN A 64 -30.51 -1.66 14.62
CA GLN A 64 -30.60 -2.53 15.80
C GLN A 64 -30.96 -1.78 17.08
N ASN A 65 -30.41 -0.57 17.29
CA ASN A 65 -30.47 0.15 18.56
C ASN A 65 -31.38 1.40 18.50
N GLY A 66 -31.92 1.74 17.33
CA GLY A 66 -32.79 2.91 17.12
C GLY A 66 -32.05 4.25 17.11
N SER A 67 -30.72 4.26 17.18
CA SER A 67 -29.87 5.45 17.18
C SER A 67 -28.48 5.12 16.66
N TYR A 68 -27.78 6.09 16.06
CA TYR A 68 -26.38 5.91 15.64
C TYR A 68 -25.45 5.76 16.85
N TRP A 69 -24.35 5.05 16.65
CA TRP A 69 -23.28 5.04 17.63
C TRP A 69 -22.50 6.35 17.52
N VAL A 70 -22.43 7.11 18.61
CA VAL A 70 -21.70 8.39 18.65
C VAL A 70 -20.42 8.18 19.44
N ALA A 71 -19.32 8.16 18.71
CA ALA A 71 -17.97 7.93 19.20
C ALA A 71 -17.34 9.22 19.74
N ALA A 72 -18.02 9.95 20.63
CA ALA A 72 -17.55 11.29 21.03
C ALA A 72 -16.14 11.24 21.65
N ASN A 73 -15.12 11.57 20.86
CA ASN A 73 -13.68 11.50 21.17
C ASN A 73 -13.10 10.08 21.35
N GLU A 74 -13.74 9.04 20.81
CA GLU A 74 -13.19 7.67 20.87
C GLU A 74 -12.12 7.47 19.79
N THR A 75 -10.86 7.47 20.21
CA THR A 75 -9.71 7.19 19.33
C THR A 75 -9.25 5.74 19.40
N ASP A 76 -9.81 4.94 20.31
CA ASP A 76 -9.44 3.52 20.46
C ASP A 76 -10.13 2.67 19.39
N LEU A 77 -9.33 2.17 18.46
CA LEU A 77 -9.77 1.32 17.36
C LEU A 77 -10.45 0.03 17.86
N ALA A 78 -10.02 -0.51 19.00
CA ALA A 78 -10.62 -1.71 19.55
C ALA A 78 -12.05 -1.45 20.05
N VAL A 79 -12.29 -0.28 20.63
CA VAL A 79 -13.63 0.17 21.07
C VAL A 79 -14.54 0.37 19.86
N ILE A 80 -14.05 1.04 18.81
CA ILE A 80 -14.81 1.24 17.55
C ILE A 80 -15.18 -0.12 16.94
N ASN A 81 -14.19 -1.00 16.76
CA ASN A 81 -14.37 -2.32 16.15
C ASN A 81 -15.37 -3.18 16.92
N SER A 82 -15.31 -3.17 18.26
CA SER A 82 -16.21 -3.96 19.10
C SER A 82 -17.65 -3.44 19.10
N ASN A 83 -17.87 -2.12 19.13
CA ASN A 83 -19.22 -1.54 19.19
C ASN A 83 -19.94 -1.62 17.85
N LEU A 84 -19.20 -1.44 16.76
CA LEU A 84 -19.74 -1.46 15.39
C LEU A 84 -19.65 -2.84 14.73
N ASN A 85 -19.04 -3.83 15.41
CA ASN A 85 -18.80 -5.19 14.90
C ASN A 85 -18.12 -5.17 13.52
N ILE A 86 -17.01 -4.44 13.44
CA ILE A 86 -16.15 -4.29 12.25
C ILE A 86 -14.69 -4.51 12.61
N SER A 87 -13.84 -4.71 11.59
CA SER A 87 -12.39 -4.84 11.75
C SER A 87 -11.68 -3.79 10.91
N LEU A 88 -11.53 -2.60 11.48
CA LEU A 88 -10.62 -1.58 10.97
C LEU A 88 -9.20 -1.90 11.40
N LEU A 89 -8.23 -1.53 10.58
CA LEU A 89 -6.80 -1.67 10.86
C LEU A 89 -6.21 -0.27 11.01
N ALA A 90 -5.39 -0.03 12.03
CA ALA A 90 -4.72 1.25 12.19
C ALA A 90 -3.79 1.45 10.99
N GLN A 91 -4.06 2.47 10.17
CA GLN A 91 -3.17 2.91 9.13
C GLN A 91 -2.21 3.94 9.73
N ASP A 92 -0.90 3.75 9.51
CA ASP A 92 0.16 4.58 10.06
C ASP A 92 -0.15 6.08 9.88
N GLY A 93 -0.32 6.80 10.99
CA GLY A 93 -0.61 8.24 11.00
C GLY A 93 -2.07 8.68 10.85
N SER A 94 -3.06 7.78 10.87
CA SER A 94 -4.48 8.17 10.73
C SER A 94 -5.24 8.17 12.06
N THR A 95 -5.77 9.34 12.45
CA THR A 95 -6.77 9.48 13.51
C THR A 95 -8.17 9.41 12.89
N PHE A 96 -8.97 8.40 13.22
CA PHE A 96 -10.36 8.31 12.75
C PHE A 96 -11.23 9.28 13.56
N ASN A 97 -11.46 10.50 13.05
CA ASN A 97 -12.44 11.43 13.63
C ASN A 97 -13.79 11.24 12.93
N TYR A 98 -14.69 10.50 13.58
CA TYR A 98 -16.06 10.33 13.08
C TYR A 98 -16.98 11.40 13.69
N ASN A 99 -17.25 12.48 12.95
CA ASN A 99 -18.30 13.43 13.30
C ASN A 99 -19.63 12.97 12.69
N SER A 100 -20.67 12.88 13.53
CA SER A 100 -22.03 12.46 13.16
C SER A 100 -22.74 13.34 12.12
N ASP A 101 -22.09 14.42 11.68
CA ASP A 101 -22.56 15.37 10.66
C ASP A 101 -22.10 15.00 9.24
N GLY A 102 -21.42 13.85 9.07
CA GLY A 102 -20.98 13.38 7.75
C GLY A 102 -19.81 14.17 7.14
N SER A 103 -19.21 15.09 7.90
CA SER A 103 -18.00 15.82 7.48
C SER A 103 -16.76 15.16 8.08
N THR A 104 -16.00 14.47 7.22
CA THR A 104 -14.68 13.92 7.52
C THR A 104 -13.63 15.03 7.41
N TYR A 105 -12.88 15.28 8.48
CA TYR A 105 -11.60 16.01 8.44
C TYR A 105 -10.48 15.06 8.89
#